data_AF-A0A1Y4C5V9-F1
#
_entry.id   AF-A0A1Y4C5V9-F1
#
_cell.length_a   1.000
_cell.length_b   1.000
_cell.length_c   1.000
_cell.angle_alpha   90.00
_cell.angle_beta   90.00
_cell.angle_gamma   90.00
#
_symmetry.space_group_name_H-M   'P 1'
#
loop_
_entity.id
_entity.type
_entity.pdbx_description
1 polymer ?
#
loop_
_entity_poly.entity_id
_entity_poly.type
_entity_poly.pdbx_seq_one_letter_code
_entity_poly.pdbx_strand_id
1 'polypeptide(L)'
;MSTNELESKIRELRQLQALIEEATAEAETIKDAIKASMGDSEELRAGEYKVTWKAVKASRIDTTALRKALPDVAQAFTRETTTRRFCVA
;
A
#
# COMPACT_ATOMS: atom_id res chain seq x y z
N MET A 1 -6.10 -20.08 24.71
CA MET A 1 -5.44 -20.62 23.52
C MET A 1 -4.09 -21.15 23.96
N SER A 2 -3.83 -22.44 23.75
CA SER A 2 -2.54 -23.08 24.06
C SER A 2 -1.48 -22.68 23.03
N THR A 3 -0.22 -22.93 23.34
CA THR A 3 0.90 -22.69 22.40
C THR A 3 0.70 -23.41 21.07
N ASN A 4 0.19 -24.65 21.12
CA ASN A 4 -0.06 -25.47 19.92
C ASN A 4 -1.20 -24.88 19.07
N GLU A 5 -2.26 -24.38 19.70
CA GLU A 5 -3.36 -23.71 18.99
C GLU A 5 -2.89 -22.39 18.34
N LEU A 6 -2.01 -21.65 19.02
CA LEU A 6 -1.44 -20.42 18.49
C LEU A 6 -0.52 -20.70 17.30
N GLU A 7 0.32 -21.73 17.36
CA GLU A 7 1.16 -22.15 16.23
C GLU A 7 0.31 -22.53 15.01
N SER A 8 -0.76 -23.32 15.23
CA SER A 8 -1.71 -23.70 14.18
C SER A 8 -2.34 -22.48 13.51
N LYS A 9 -2.81 -21.51 14.30
CA LYS A 9 -3.39 -20.26 13.80
C LYS A 9 -2.37 -19.39 13.05
N ILE A 10 -1.14 -19.33 13.52
CA ILE A 10 -0.06 -18.60 12.82
C ILE A 10 0.24 -19.26 11.47
N ARG A 11 0.29 -20.59 11.41
CA ARG A 11 0.53 -21.32 10.17
C ARG A 11 -0.60 -21.10 9.16
N GLU A 12 -1.85 -21.23 9.60
CA GLU A 12 -3.05 -20.94 8.80
C GLU A 12 -3.01 -19.50 8.26
N LEU A 13 -2.67 -18.53 9.12
CA LEU A 13 -2.54 -17.13 8.70
C LEU A 13 -1.46 -16.94 7.63
N ARG A 14 -0.28 -17.54 7.78
CA ARG A 14 0.80 -17.43 6.77
C ARG A 14 0.39 -18.03 5.43
N GLN A 15 -0.31 -19.15 5.44
CA GLN A 15 -0.80 -19.79 4.21
C GLN A 15 -1.78 -18.88 3.48
N LEU A 16 -2.73 -18.27 4.20
CA LEU A 16 -3.65 -17.29 3.63
C LEU A 16 -2.93 -16.05 3.10
N GLN A 17 -1.93 -15.56 3.82
CA GLN A 17 -1.11 -14.42 3.38
C GLN A 17 -0.37 -14.72 2.08
N ALA A 18 0.22 -15.91 1.95
CA ALA A 18 0.89 -16.33 0.71
C ALA A 18 -0.08 -16.39 -0.48
N LEU A 19 -1.28 -16.95 -0.29
CA LEU A 19 -2.31 -16.98 -1.33
C LEU A 19 -2.79 -15.58 -1.74
N ILE A 20 -2.93 -14.67 -0.78
CA ILE A 20 -3.29 -13.28 -1.05
C ILE A 20 -2.18 -12.58 -1.84
N GLU A 21 -0.93 -12.79 -1.47
CA GLU A 21 0.22 -12.19 -2.16
C GLU A 21 0.30 -12.65 -3.60
N GLU A 22 0.14 -13.95 -3.85
CA GLU A 22 0.07 -14.53 -5.20
C GLU A 22 -1.07 -13.92 -6.02
N ALA A 23 -2.30 -13.95 -5.49
CA ALA A 23 -3.47 -13.39 -6.18
C ALA A 23 -3.33 -11.87 -6.42
N THR A 24 -2.66 -11.15 -5.52
CA THR A 24 -2.38 -9.72 -5.68
C THR A 24 -1.37 -9.51 -6.81
N ALA A 25 -0.32 -10.31 -6.89
CA ALA A 25 0.66 -10.24 -7.97
C ALA A 25 0.04 -10.54 -9.35
N GLU A 26 -0.84 -11.53 -9.41
CA GLU A 26 -1.62 -11.82 -10.62
C GLU A 26 -2.53 -10.64 -11.00
N ALA A 27 -3.24 -10.06 -10.03
CA ALA A 27 -4.10 -8.91 -10.27
C ALA A 27 -3.31 -7.69 -10.76
N GLU A 28 -2.12 -7.43 -10.23
CA GLU A 28 -1.24 -6.36 -10.73
C GLU A 28 -0.74 -6.65 -12.15
N THR A 29 -0.42 -7.90 -12.47
CA THR A 29 -0.04 -8.30 -13.84
C THR A 29 -1.18 -8.01 -14.83
N ILE A 30 -2.43 -8.30 -14.47
CA ILE A 30 -3.61 -7.97 -15.29
C ILE A 30 -3.79 -6.46 -15.41
N LYS A 31 -3.64 -5.70 -14.31
CA LYS A 31 -3.72 -4.23 -14.36
C LYS A 31 -2.68 -3.64 -15.28
N ASP A 32 -1.45 -4.16 -15.26
CA ASP A 32 -0.36 -3.67 -16.10
C ASP A 32 -0.61 -3.99 -17.58
N ALA A 33 -1.18 -5.16 -17.89
CA ALA A 33 -1.65 -5.45 -19.25
C ALA A 33 -2.75 -4.46 -19.71
N ILE A 34 -3.68 -4.09 -18.82
CA ILE A 34 -4.71 -3.07 -19.12
C ILE A 34 -4.07 -1.70 -19.34
N LYS A 35 -3.15 -1.25 -18.47
CA LYS A 35 -2.43 0.02 -18.63
C LYS A 35 -1.62 0.06 -19.94
N ALA A 36 -0.95 -1.05 -20.29
CA ALA A 36 -0.24 -1.16 -21.56
C ALA A 36 -1.19 -1.01 -22.76
N SER A 37 -2.40 -1.55 -22.67
CA SER A 37 -3.44 -1.34 -23.68
C SER A 37 -3.99 0.09 -23.70
N MET A 38 -3.97 0.83 -22.59
CA MET A 38 -4.40 2.23 -22.53
C MET A 38 -3.39 3.18 -23.19
N GLY A 39 -2.09 2.84 -23.16
CA GLY A 39 -1.02 3.69 -23.69
C GLY A 39 -1.02 5.06 -23.01
N ASP A 40 -1.07 6.14 -23.81
CA ASP A 40 -1.14 7.52 -23.33
C ASP A 40 -2.58 7.99 -23.01
N SER A 41 -3.59 7.13 -23.19
CA SER A 41 -4.98 7.50 -22.90
C SER A 41 -5.27 7.45 -21.42
N GLU A 42 -5.85 8.53 -20.89
CA GLU A 42 -6.28 8.58 -19.50
C GLU A 42 -7.62 7.88 -19.24
N GLU A 43 -8.40 7.60 -20.28
CA GLU A 43 -9.69 6.91 -20.19
C GLU A 43 -9.84 5.84 -21.27
N LEU A 44 -10.36 4.67 -20.89
CA LEU A 44 -10.68 3.56 -21.79
C LEU A 44 -12.08 3.06 -21.46
N ARG A 45 -12.88 2.77 -22.48
CA ARG A 45 -14.15 2.05 -22.33
C ARG A 45 -14.04 0.68 -22.98
N ALA A 46 -14.34 -0.36 -22.21
CA ALA A 46 -14.40 -1.74 -22.68
C ALA A 46 -15.76 -2.33 -22.29
N GLY A 47 -16.69 -2.41 -23.24
CA GLY A 47 -18.07 -2.79 -22.96
C GLY A 47 -18.72 -1.84 -21.94
N GLU A 48 -19.18 -2.40 -20.82
CA GLU A 48 -19.79 -1.64 -19.71
C GLU A 48 -18.76 -0.98 -18.77
N TYR A 49 -17.49 -1.34 -18.87
CA TYR A 49 -16.44 -0.89 -17.95
C TYR A 49 -15.82 0.42 -18.42
N LYS A 50 -15.71 1.38 -17.49
CA LYS A 50 -14.91 2.60 -17.64
C LYS A 50 -13.64 2.47 -16.81
N VAL A 51 -12.49 2.51 -17.48
CA VAL A 51 -11.16 2.49 -16.84
C VAL A 51 -10.55 3.87 -16.96
N THR A 52 -10.00 4.40 -15.86
CA THR A 52 -9.28 5.68 -15.88
C THR A 52 -7.92 5.56 -15.21
N TRP A 53 -6.89 6.08 -15.86
CA TRP A 53 -5.53 6.14 -15.34
C TRP A 53 -5.01 7.56 -15.54
N LYS A 54 -5.14 8.38 -14.49
CA LYS A 54 -4.80 9.81 -14.51
C LYS A 54 -3.60 10.08 -13.63
N ALA A 55 -2.77 11.04 -14.02
CA ALA A 55 -1.67 11.49 -13.18
C ALA A 55 -2.21 12.16 -11.91
N VAL A 56 -1.87 11.62 -10.74
CA VAL A 56 -2.22 12.22 -9.44
C VAL A 56 -1.00 12.94 -8.90
N LYS A 57 -1.09 14.27 -8.74
CA LYS A 57 -0.05 15.07 -8.08
C LYS A 57 -0.31 15.06 -6.57
N ALA A 58 0.60 14.44 -5.82
CA ALA A 58 0.60 14.52 -4.37
C ALA A 58 1.69 15.52 -3.91
N SER A 59 1.28 16.58 -3.23
CA SER A 59 2.20 17.51 -2.56
C SER A 59 2.34 17.11 -1.10
N ARG A 60 3.57 16.84 -0.65
CA ARG A 60 3.88 16.50 0.74
C ARG A 60 4.96 17.45 1.24
N ILE A 61 4.87 17.84 2.51
CA ILE A 61 5.92 18.64 3.14
C ILE A 61 7.17 17.77 3.25
N ASP A 62 8.31 18.29 2.79
CA ASP A 62 9.61 17.67 3.06
C ASP A 62 9.97 17.92 4.53
N THR A 63 9.59 16.97 5.38
CA THR A 63 9.84 17.03 6.82
C THR A 63 11.33 16.95 7.16
N THR A 64 12.17 16.43 6.25
CA THR A 64 13.62 16.37 6.43
C THR A 64 14.24 17.74 6.18
N ALA A 65 13.88 18.39 5.08
CA ALA A 65 14.30 19.76 4.81
C ALA A 65 13.79 20.74 5.88
N LEU A 66 12.54 20.57 6.33
CA LEU A 66 11.96 21.37 7.41
C LEU A 66 12.73 21.24 8.72
N ARG A 67 13.06 20.00 9.15
CA ARG A 67 13.86 19.77 10.37
C ARG A 67 15.26 20.38 10.29
N LYS A 68 15.88 20.36 9.09
CA LYS A 68 17.20 20.96 8.86
C LYS A 68 17.17 22.48 8.89
N ALA A 69 16.14 23.09 8.28
CA ALA A 69 16.05 24.54 8.16
C ALA A 69 15.45 25.22 9.41
N LEU A 70 14.44 24.58 10.04
CA LEU A 70 13.66 25.12 11.15
C LEU A 70 13.38 24.03 12.19
N PRO A 71 14.38 23.64 13.00
CA PRO A 71 14.24 22.54 13.97
C PRO A 71 13.18 22.83 15.04
N ASP A 72 13.11 24.06 15.56
CA ASP A 72 12.16 24.44 16.61
C ASP A 72 10.70 24.33 16.15
N VAL A 73 10.44 24.75 14.91
CA VAL A 73 9.12 24.61 14.28
C VAL A 73 8.82 23.13 14.06
N ALA A 74 9.76 22.36 13.51
CA ALA A 74 9.54 20.94 13.30
C ALA A 74 9.25 20.19 14.60
N GLN A 75 9.90 20.56 15.71
CA GLN A 75 9.64 20.00 17.03
C GLN A 75 8.26 20.41 17.55
N ALA A 76 7.91 21.71 17.49
CA ALA A 76 6.64 22.23 18.00
C ALA A 76 5.41 21.62 17.31
N PHE A 77 5.55 21.21 16.05
CA PHE A 77 4.44 20.67 15.24
C PHE A 77 4.52 19.15 15.01
N THR A 78 5.47 18.45 15.65
CA THR A 78 5.52 16.97 15.60
C THR A 78 4.67 16.38 16.72
N ARG A 79 3.71 15.51 16.36
CA ARG A 79 2.90 14.73 17.33
C ARG A 79 3.32 13.26 17.30
N GLU A 80 3.72 12.73 18.46
CA GLU A 80 3.94 11.29 18.61
C GLU A 80 2.60 10.56 18.73
N THR A 81 2.45 9.47 17.97
CA THR A 81 1.29 8.58 18.06
C THR A 81 1.80 7.15 18.18
N THR A 82 1.41 6.47 19.25
CA THR A 82 1.80 5.07 19.48
C THR A 82 0.75 4.14 18.89
N THR A 83 1.16 3.26 17.98
CA THR A 83 0.32 2.17 17.46
C THR A 83 0.98 0.83 17.73
N ARG A 84 0.19 -0.21 17.99
CA ARG A 84 0.71 -1.59 18.11
C ARG A 84 0.58 -2.26 16.75
N ARG A 85 1.70 -2.64 16.15
CA ARG A 85 1.72 -3.39 14.90
C ARG A 85 1.63 -4.88 15.20
N PHE A 86 0.66 -5.56 14.61
CA PHE A 86 0.65 -7.02 14.55
C PHE A 86 1.61 -7.48 13.44
N CYS A 87 2.54 -8.36 13.76
CA CYS A 87 3.53 -8.89 12.83
C CYS A 87 3.83 -10.33 13.20
N VAL A 88 3.93 -11.18 12.18
CA VAL A 88 4.37 -12.57 12.25
C VAL A 88 5.55 -12.66 11.30
N ALA A 89 6.74 -12.99 11.83
CA ALA A 89 8.01 -13.07 11.09
C ALA A 89 8.35 -14.51 10.75
#